data_AF-A0A1Y3BFH6-F1
#
_entry.id   AF-A0A1Y3BFH6-F1
#
_cell.length_a   1.000
_cell.length_b   1.000
_cell.length_c   1.000
_cell.angle_alpha   90.00
_cell.angle_beta   90.00
_cell.angle_gamma   90.00
#
_symmetry.space_group_name_H-M   'P 1'
#
loop_
_entity.id
_entity.type
_entity.pdbx_description
1 polymer ?
#
loop_
_entity_poly.entity_id
_entity_poly.type
_entity_poly.pdbx_seq_one_letter_code
_entity_poly.pdbx_strand_id
1 'polypeptide(L)'
;MYYLGYCSVIRFGPLRIGGISGIFKQHDAKLGHFECLPYDQSTMRSIYHMRETEIYKLLQLSSTTDSNRKQLLDVFMSHDWPINIHQCATERNLNNLLNRKPFFRQEIEQCRLGNPLLQPLVHHLKPKYW
;
A
#
# COMPACT_ATOMS: atom_id res chain seq x y z
N MET A 1 6.71 -19.68 -8.00
CA MET A 1 6.63 -18.29 -7.50
C MET A 1 5.36 -17.67 -8.09
N TYR A 2 4.64 -16.81 -7.36
CA TYR A 2 3.42 -16.16 -7.86
C TYR A 2 3.49 -14.66 -7.53
N TYR A 3 3.07 -13.81 -8.47
CA TYR A 3 3.08 -12.36 -8.34
C TYR A 3 1.65 -11.81 -8.33
N LEU A 4 1.34 -10.92 -7.40
CA LEU A 4 -0.01 -10.35 -7.21
C LEU A 4 -0.38 -9.26 -8.23
N GLY A 5 0.51 -8.93 -9.18
CA GLY A 5 0.31 -7.82 -10.11
C GLY A 5 0.38 -6.45 -9.43
N TYR A 6 -0.08 -5.40 -10.13
CA TYR A 6 -0.15 -4.04 -9.56
C TYR A 6 -1.09 -3.99 -8.34
N CYS A 7 -2.27 -4.60 -8.42
CA CYS A 7 -3.10 -4.93 -7.26
C CYS A 7 -3.93 -6.19 -7.52
N SER A 8 -4.16 -7.01 -6.50
CA SER A 8 -5.14 -8.10 -6.56
C SER A 8 -5.58 -8.58 -5.17
N VAL A 9 -6.57 -9.47 -5.15
CA VAL A 9 -6.99 -10.23 -3.97
C VAL A 9 -7.06 -11.71 -4.34
N ILE A 10 -6.38 -12.56 -3.58
CA ILE A 10 -6.40 -14.01 -3.72
C ILE A 10 -6.97 -14.68 -2.48
N ARG A 11 -7.32 -15.97 -2.60
CA ARG A 11 -7.70 -16.82 -1.47
C ARG A 11 -6.71 -17.98 -1.35
N PHE A 12 -6.18 -18.18 -0.15
CA PHE A 12 -5.31 -19.30 0.19
C PHE A 12 -5.90 -20.05 1.39
N GLY A 13 -6.58 -21.17 1.11
CA GLY A 13 -7.39 -21.89 2.10
C GLY A 13 -8.49 -20.98 2.70
N PRO A 14 -8.50 -20.73 4.02
CA PRO A 14 -9.45 -19.83 4.67
C PRO A 14 -9.08 -18.35 4.55
N LEU A 15 -7.83 -18.02 4.22
CA LEU A 15 -7.34 -16.64 4.21
C LEU A 15 -7.70 -15.92 2.91
N ARG A 16 -8.24 -14.71 3.01
CA ARG A 16 -8.39 -13.78 1.88
C ARG A 16 -7.30 -12.71 1.99
N ILE A 17 -6.37 -12.72 1.04
CA ILE A 17 -5.13 -11.92 1.06
C ILE A 17 -5.21 -10.92 -0.09
N GLY A 18 -5.17 -9.62 0.24
CA GLY A 18 -5.03 -8.55 -0.75
C GLY A 18 -3.59 -8.05 -0.84
N GLY A 19 -3.23 -7.41 -1.95
CA GLY A 19 -1.97 -6.70 -2.05
C GLY A 19 -1.95 -5.63 -3.13
N ILE A 20 -1.06 -4.65 -2.95
CA ILE A 20 -0.74 -3.61 -3.92
C ILE A 20 0.78 -3.47 -4.04
N SER A 21 1.28 -3.45 -5.28
CA SER A 21 2.71 -3.36 -5.58
C SER A 21 3.17 -1.91 -5.73
N GLY A 22 4.46 -1.70 -5.52
CA GLY A 22 5.14 -0.45 -5.89
C GLY A 22 5.21 0.63 -4.82
N ILE A 23 5.89 1.73 -5.17
CA ILE A 23 6.23 2.84 -4.27
C ILE A 23 5.54 4.15 -4.67
N PHE A 24 5.38 5.09 -3.76
CA PHE A 24 4.82 6.40 -4.09
C PHE A 24 5.80 7.31 -4.84
N LYS A 25 5.35 7.87 -5.97
CA LYS A 25 5.88 9.11 -6.56
C LYS A 25 4.74 10.01 -7.01
N GLN A 26 4.76 11.25 -6.53
CA GLN A 26 3.68 12.22 -6.73
C GLN A 26 3.43 12.59 -8.20
N HIS A 27 4.46 12.61 -9.05
CA HIS A 27 4.32 12.93 -10.47
C HIS A 27 3.60 11.85 -11.28
N ASP A 28 3.84 10.57 -10.97
CA ASP A 28 3.22 9.46 -11.69
C ASP A 28 1.87 9.03 -11.11
N ALA A 29 1.57 9.35 -9.85
CA ALA A 29 0.40 8.85 -9.11
C ALA A 29 -0.94 9.00 -9.87
N LYS A 30 -1.10 10.06 -10.66
CA LYS A 30 -2.32 10.39 -11.43
C LYS A 30 -2.30 9.95 -12.89
N LEU A 31 -1.22 9.33 -13.35
CA LEU A 31 -1.09 8.83 -14.71
C LEU A 31 -1.76 7.46 -14.85
N GLY A 32 -1.86 6.97 -16.08
CA GLY A 32 -2.02 5.54 -16.31
C GLY A 32 -0.69 4.79 -16.12
N HIS A 33 -0.73 3.48 -16.29
CA HIS A 33 0.46 2.74 -16.70
C HIS A 33 0.64 2.93 -18.21
N PHE A 34 1.78 3.50 -18.61
CA PHE A 34 2.16 3.76 -20.00
C PHE A 34 3.46 3.01 -20.37
N GLU A 35 4.04 2.31 -19.41
CA GLU A 35 5.30 1.58 -19.57
C GLU A 35 5.11 0.37 -20.49
N CYS A 36 5.85 0.33 -21.60
CA CYS A 36 5.81 -0.75 -22.57
C CYS A 36 7.23 -1.22 -22.89
N LEU A 37 7.37 -2.47 -23.34
CA LEU A 37 8.66 -3.04 -23.72
C LEU A 37 9.08 -2.56 -25.13
N PRO A 38 10.38 -2.31 -25.38
CA PRO A 38 11.49 -2.34 -24.41
C PRO A 38 11.52 -1.10 -23.51
N TYR A 39 11.81 -1.29 -22.21
CA TYR A 39 11.90 -0.19 -21.26
C TYR A 39 13.19 0.62 -21.44
N ASP A 40 13.07 1.94 -21.31
CA ASP A 40 14.18 2.87 -21.10
C ASP A 40 14.45 3.11 -19.60
N GLN A 41 15.44 3.95 -19.26
CA GLN A 41 15.75 4.25 -17.85
C GLN A 41 14.64 4.99 -17.09
N SER A 42 13.65 5.56 -17.77
CA SER A 42 12.52 6.27 -17.15
C SER A 42 11.42 5.27 -16.79
N THR A 43 10.95 4.52 -17.78
CA THR A 43 9.94 3.46 -17.66
C THR A 43 10.39 2.30 -16.77
N MET A 44 11.69 1.95 -16.76
CA MET A 44 12.26 1.03 -15.77
C MET A 44 12.07 1.47 -14.31
N ARG A 45 11.88 2.78 -14.06
CA ARG A 45 11.60 3.33 -12.73
C ARG A 45 10.09 3.50 -12.51
N SER A 46 9.39 4.12 -13.47
CA SER A 46 7.96 4.43 -13.32
C SER A 46 7.06 3.19 -13.27
N ILE A 47 7.48 2.06 -13.84
CA ILE A 47 6.72 0.79 -13.82
C ILE A 47 6.41 0.29 -12.41
N TYR A 48 7.30 0.49 -11.44
CA TYR A 48 7.07 0.11 -10.04
C TYR A 48 6.61 1.29 -9.17
N HIS A 49 6.35 2.46 -9.74
CA HIS A 49 5.63 3.50 -9.02
C HIS A 49 4.13 3.15 -8.98
N MET A 50 3.46 3.46 -7.87
CA MET A 50 2.03 3.21 -7.67
C MET A 50 1.17 4.22 -8.44
N ARG A 51 -0.06 3.85 -8.81
CA ARG A 51 -1.07 4.73 -9.44
C ARG A 51 -2.36 4.78 -8.60
N GLU A 52 -3.12 5.87 -8.71
CA GLU A 52 -4.44 6.01 -8.09
C GLU A 52 -5.46 4.98 -8.64
N THR A 53 -5.27 4.46 -9.86
CA THR A 53 -6.13 3.42 -10.46
C THR A 53 -6.22 2.14 -9.63
N GLU A 54 -5.13 1.72 -9.01
CA GLU A 54 -5.04 0.52 -8.17
C GLU A 54 -5.79 0.73 -6.84
N ILE A 55 -5.74 1.96 -6.31
CA ILE A 55 -6.51 2.38 -5.13
C ILE A 55 -8.00 2.32 -5.44
N TYR A 56 -8.44 2.91 -6.56
CA TYR A 56 -9.85 2.90 -6.94
C TYR A 56 -10.40 1.50 -7.17
N LYS A 57 -9.62 0.59 -7.76
CA LYS A 57 -9.97 -0.85 -7.91
C LYS A 57 -10.19 -1.52 -6.55
N LEU A 58 -9.25 -1.33 -5.61
CA LEU A 58 -9.33 -1.91 -4.27
C LEU A 58 -10.43 -1.30 -3.39
N LEU A 59 -10.78 -0.02 -3.60
CA LEU A 59 -11.93 0.61 -2.94
C LEU A 59 -13.29 0.05 -3.38
N GLN A 60 -13.38 -0.68 -4.51
CA GLN A 60 -14.62 -1.37 -4.90
C GLN A 60 -14.89 -2.66 -4.09
N LEU A 61 -13.94 -3.11 -3.27
CA LEU A 61 -14.11 -4.31 -2.43
C LEU A 61 -15.15 -4.03 -1.33
N SER A 62 -16.26 -4.78 -1.34
CA SER A 62 -17.36 -4.65 -0.39
C SER A 62 -17.51 -5.88 0.50
N SER A 63 -18.25 -5.76 1.60
CA SER A 63 -18.61 -6.90 2.45
C SER A 63 -19.61 -7.84 1.76
N THR A 64 -20.35 -7.34 0.77
CA THR A 64 -21.33 -8.10 -0.01
C THR A 64 -20.70 -9.13 -0.95
N THR A 65 -19.39 -9.10 -1.20
CA THR A 65 -18.72 -10.06 -2.11
C THR A 65 -18.58 -11.47 -1.52
N ASP A 66 -18.76 -11.64 -0.22
CA ASP A 66 -18.71 -12.94 0.47
C ASP A 66 -19.74 -12.92 1.60
N SER A 67 -20.95 -13.42 1.33
CA SER A 67 -22.18 -13.11 2.10
C SER A 67 -22.17 -13.52 3.57
N ASN A 68 -21.21 -14.37 3.97
CA ASN A 68 -21.01 -14.80 5.36
C ASN A 68 -19.81 -14.10 6.06
N ARG A 69 -19.10 -13.17 5.40
CA ARG A 69 -17.85 -12.56 5.91
C ARG A 69 -17.98 -11.07 6.22
N LYS A 70 -18.07 -10.76 7.52
CA LYS A 70 -17.94 -9.39 8.06
C LYS A 70 -16.57 -8.73 7.76
N GLN A 71 -15.52 -9.53 7.54
CA GLN A 71 -14.14 -9.08 7.38
C GLN A 71 -13.71 -9.13 5.90
N LEU A 72 -13.41 -7.97 5.30
CA LEU A 72 -13.06 -7.88 3.87
C LEU A 72 -11.83 -8.72 3.51
N LEU A 73 -10.72 -8.50 4.21
CA LEU A 73 -9.44 -9.20 4.01
C LEU A 73 -8.86 -9.63 5.37
N ASP A 74 -8.15 -10.76 5.42
CA ASP A 74 -7.38 -11.14 6.61
C ASP A 74 -6.03 -10.43 6.65
N VAL A 75 -5.35 -10.41 5.50
CA VAL A 75 -4.05 -9.76 5.31
C VAL A 75 -4.17 -8.82 4.11
N PHE A 76 -3.58 -7.63 4.22
CA PHE A 76 -3.25 -6.79 3.07
C PHE A 76 -1.73 -6.55 3.04
N MET A 77 -1.15 -6.36 1.86
CA MET A 77 0.28 -6.16 1.69
C MET A 77 0.56 -4.94 0.80
N SER A 78 1.51 -4.09 1.21
CA SER A 78 2.07 -3.02 0.39
C SER A 78 3.59 -2.96 0.58
N HIS A 79 4.31 -2.42 -0.40
CA HIS A 79 5.76 -2.17 -0.25
C HIS A 79 6.01 -0.99 0.71
N ASP A 80 5.43 0.16 0.39
CA ASP A 80 5.49 1.33 1.27
C ASP A 80 4.49 1.21 2.41
N TRP A 81 4.84 1.75 3.57
CA TRP A 81 3.90 1.93 4.68
C TRP A 81 2.81 2.95 4.34
N PRO A 82 1.58 2.83 4.87
CA PRO A 82 0.59 3.89 4.80
C PRO A 82 1.09 5.18 5.46
N ILE A 83 0.69 6.33 4.93
CA ILE A 83 1.11 7.63 5.47
C ILE A 83 0.76 7.76 6.96
N ASN A 84 1.73 8.26 7.73
CA ASN A 84 1.64 8.52 9.16
C ASN A 84 1.29 7.31 10.06
N ILE A 85 1.48 6.06 9.58
CA ILE A 85 1.24 4.84 10.38
C ILE A 85 2.07 4.78 11.68
N HIS A 86 3.14 5.58 11.79
CA HIS A 86 3.93 5.76 13.01
C HIS A 86 3.07 6.23 14.21
N GLN A 87 1.94 6.88 13.97
CA GLN A 87 0.98 7.32 15.00
C GLN A 87 0.32 6.13 15.73
N CYS A 88 0.35 4.93 15.14
CA CYS A 88 -0.12 3.69 15.77
C CYS A 88 0.97 2.95 16.57
N ALA A 89 2.22 3.45 16.57
CA ALA A 89 3.32 2.83 17.31
C ALA A 89 3.33 3.27 18.78
N THR A 90 3.77 2.38 19.66
CA THR A 90 4.14 2.77 21.04
C THR A 90 5.36 3.69 21.00
N GLU A 91 5.45 4.62 21.95
CA GLU A 91 6.57 5.57 22.04
C GLU A 91 7.94 4.87 22.04
N ARG A 92 8.06 3.75 22.76
CA ARG A 92 9.26 2.88 22.76
C ARG A 92 9.62 2.37 21.36
N ASN A 93 8.64 1.94 20.57
CA ASN A 93 8.86 1.46 19.21
C ASN A 93 9.21 2.60 18.25
N LEU A 94 8.57 3.76 18.41
CA LEU A 94 8.87 4.97 17.64
C LEU A 94 10.30 5.47 17.91
N ASN A 95 10.70 5.58 19.19
CA ASN A 95 12.06 5.95 19.58
C ASN A 95 13.10 4.94 19.06
N ASN A 96 12.81 3.63 19.12
CA ASN A 96 13.68 2.60 18.53
C ASN A 96 13.82 2.75 17.00
N LEU A 97 12.73 3.08 16.30
CA LEU A 97 12.75 3.35 14.86
C LEU A 97 13.61 4.60 14.54
N LEU A 98 13.36 5.71 15.24
CA LEU A 98 14.05 6.98 15.02
C LEU A 98 15.54 6.94 15.42
N ASN A 99 15.93 6.07 16.35
CA ASN A 99 17.34 5.83 16.66
C ASN A 99 18.05 5.00 15.58
N ARG A 100 17.34 4.11 14.87
CA ARG A 100 17.87 3.31 13.75
C ARG A 100 17.81 4.02 12.40
N LYS A 101 16.86 4.95 12.22
CA LYS A 101 16.60 5.71 11.00
C LYS A 101 16.26 7.18 11.33
N PRO A 102 17.26 8.00 11.70
CA PRO A 102 17.03 9.37 12.20
C PRO A 102 16.33 10.30 11.22
N PHE A 103 16.51 10.10 9.91
CA PHE A 103 15.87 10.90 8.86
C PHE A 103 14.33 10.87 8.92
N PHE A 104 13.73 9.81 9.48
CA PHE A 104 12.27 9.75 9.68
C PHE A 104 11.74 10.81 10.65
N ARG A 105 12.57 11.46 11.49
CA ARG A 105 12.15 12.58 12.35
C ARG A 105 11.56 13.71 11.52
N GLN A 106 12.29 14.17 10.51
CA GLN A 106 11.83 15.21 9.59
C GLN A 106 10.59 14.79 8.78
N GLU A 107 10.47 13.50 8.42
CA GLU A 107 9.30 13.01 7.68
C GLU A 107 8.03 12.94 8.54
N ILE A 108 8.18 12.70 9.85
CA ILE A 108 7.13 12.75 10.86
C ILE A 108 6.71 14.18 11.15
N GLU A 109 7.68 15.07 11.40
CA GLU A 109 7.47 16.51 11.62
C GLU A 109 6.75 17.17 10.43
N GLN A 110 6.99 16.69 9.22
CA GLN A 110 6.35 17.14 7.98
C GLN A 110 5.11 16.30 7.58
N CYS A 111 4.62 15.42 8.47
CA CYS A 111 3.43 14.57 8.27
C CYS A 111 3.41 13.75 6.96
N ARG A 112 4.59 13.40 6.43
CA ARG A 112 4.81 12.78 5.11
C ARG A 112 5.52 11.43 5.15
N LEU A 113 5.67 10.82 6.33
CA LEU A 113 6.26 9.50 6.47
C LEU A 113 5.30 8.43 5.92
N GLY A 114 5.63 7.86 4.77
CA GLY A 114 4.84 6.81 4.10
C GLY A 114 4.04 7.30 2.88
N ASN A 115 3.22 6.41 2.34
CA ASN A 115 2.51 6.59 1.08
C ASN A 115 1.06 7.11 1.31
N PRO A 116 0.70 8.31 0.81
CA PRO A 116 -0.63 8.88 0.99
C PRO A 116 -1.74 8.12 0.25
N LEU A 117 -1.43 7.47 -0.88
CA LEU A 117 -2.40 6.73 -1.68
C LEU A 117 -3.00 5.54 -0.92
N LEU A 118 -2.29 5.01 0.08
CA LEU A 118 -2.75 3.90 0.92
C LEU A 118 -3.70 4.33 2.04
N GLN A 119 -3.78 5.62 2.38
CA GLN A 119 -4.60 6.09 3.51
C GLN A 119 -6.09 5.72 3.37
N PRO A 120 -6.76 5.86 2.21
CA PRO A 120 -8.13 5.40 2.03
C PRO A 120 -8.28 3.88 2.20
N LEU A 121 -7.29 3.10 1.76
CA LEU A 121 -7.33 1.64 1.84
C LEU A 121 -7.24 1.12 3.28
N VAL A 122 -6.45 1.77 4.15
CA VAL A 122 -6.43 1.43 5.59
C VAL A 122 -7.82 1.60 6.21
N HIS A 123 -8.50 2.71 5.91
CA HIS A 123 -9.81 3.03 6.46
C HIS A 123 -10.96 2.20 5.85
N HIS A 124 -10.82 1.78 4.59
CA HIS A 124 -11.83 0.99 3.88
C HIS A 124 -11.68 -0.52 4.11
N LEU A 125 -10.48 -1.07 3.90
CA LEU A 125 -10.23 -2.51 3.92
C LEU A 125 -10.15 -3.09 5.34
N LYS A 126 -9.66 -2.29 6.30
CA LYS A 126 -9.45 -2.65 7.72
C LYS A 126 -9.02 -4.10 7.94
N PRO A 127 -7.93 -4.58 7.29
CA PRO A 127 -7.48 -5.96 7.41
C PRO A 127 -7.02 -6.27 8.85
N LYS A 128 -6.90 -7.55 9.22
CA LYS A 128 -6.34 -7.94 10.53
C LYS A 128 -4.83 -7.67 10.60
N TYR A 129 -4.15 -7.77 9.45
CA TYR A 129 -2.72 -7.52 9.29
C TYR A 129 -2.46 -6.70 8.02
N TRP A 130 -1.43 -5.85 8.09
CA TRP A 130 -0.89 -5.00 7.01
C TRP A 130 0.60 -5.26 6.60
#